data_AF-A0AAD6FR58-F1
#
_entry.id   AF-A0AAD6FR58-F1
#
_cell.length_a   1.000
_cell.length_b   1.000
_cell.length_c   1.000
_cell.angle_alpha   90.00
_cell.angle_beta   90.00
_cell.angle_gamma   90.00
#
_symmetry.space_group_name_H-M   'P 1'
#
loop_
_entity.id
_entity.type
_entity.pdbx_description
1 polymer ?
#
loop_
_entity_poly.entity_id
_entity_poly.type
_entity_poly.pdbx_seq_one_letter_code
_entity_poly.pdbx_strand_id
1 'polypeptide(L)'
;MKFENILADIDGFGRFQMMIIVISFIGRFTLPCHFMLNNFVAAVPSHHCDISSLDDGGFFSSLSQTERLIVSIPVQEDGTPASCQMFAEPQYHLLLNSSNIIEVPTVPCQNGWVYYNTTFKSTLTSQVHKKQDRNRT
;
A
#
# COMPACT_ATOMS: atom_id res chain seq x y z
N MET A 1 48.03 -44.87 4.79
CA MET A 1 47.78 -43.88 3.71
C MET A 1 47.05 -42.69 4.32
N LYS A 2 47.41 -41.45 3.96
CA LYS A 2 46.72 -40.24 4.45
C LYS A 2 45.48 -39.98 3.58
N PHE A 3 44.39 -39.55 4.21
CA PHE A 3 43.10 -39.27 3.57
C PHE A 3 43.22 -38.29 2.38
N GLU A 4 44.15 -37.34 2.47
CA GLU A 4 44.38 -36.32 1.44
C GLU A 4 44.94 -36.89 0.13
N ASN A 5 45.68 -38.01 0.19
CA ASN A 5 46.16 -38.69 -1.01
C ASN A 5 45.02 -39.41 -1.76
N ILE A 6 43.96 -39.81 -1.04
CA ILE A 6 42.77 -40.40 -1.65
C ILE A 6 41.95 -39.31 -2.34
N LEU A 7 41.76 -38.15 -1.70
CA LEU A 7 41.05 -37.02 -2.32
C LEU A 7 41.73 -36.50 -3.60
N ALA A 8 43.06 -36.50 -3.65
CA ALA A 8 43.81 -36.13 -4.85
C ALA A 8 43.63 -37.12 -6.01
N ASP A 9 43.39 -38.41 -5.71
CA ASP A 9 43.25 -39.50 -6.69
C ASP A 9 41.85 -39.53 -7.35
N ILE A 10 40.84 -38.97 -6.70
CA ILE A 10 39.43 -38.87 -7.18
C ILE A 10 39.07 -37.49 -7.79
N ASP A 11 40.07 -36.70 -8.20
CA ASP A 11 39.90 -35.35 -8.80
C ASP A 11 39.29 -34.31 -7.84
N GLY A 12 39.38 -34.54 -6.52
CA GLY A 12 38.92 -33.62 -5.48
C GLY A 12 37.44 -33.23 -5.60
N PHE A 13 37.16 -31.93 -5.44
CA PHE A 13 35.81 -31.38 -5.56
C PHE A 13 35.48 -31.13 -7.03
N GLY A 14 34.97 -32.16 -7.71
CA GLY A 14 34.74 -32.11 -9.15
C GLY A 14 33.72 -31.05 -9.60
N ARG A 15 33.76 -30.69 -10.88
CA ARG A 15 32.85 -29.70 -11.51
C ARG A 15 31.37 -30.01 -11.26
N PHE A 16 31.01 -31.30 -11.23
CA PHE A 16 29.67 -31.77 -10.95
C PHE A 16 29.23 -31.50 -9.51
N GLN A 17 30.11 -31.71 -8.53
CA GLN A 17 29.82 -31.41 -7.13
C GLN A 17 29.66 -29.91 -6.91
N MET A 18 30.53 -29.09 -7.53
CA MET A 18 30.35 -27.63 -7.53
C MET A 18 29.03 -27.21 -8.15
N MET A 19 28.63 -27.80 -9.28
CA MET A 19 27.34 -27.54 -9.91
C MET A 19 26.16 -27.87 -9.00
N ILE A 20 26.20 -29.02 -8.31
CA ILE A 20 25.15 -29.42 -7.35
C ILE A 20 25.06 -28.43 -6.19
N ILE A 21 26.19 -27.97 -5.65
CA ILE A 21 26.19 -26.98 -4.57
C ILE A 21 25.60 -25.66 -5.04
N VAL A 22 25.97 -25.18 -6.23
CA VAL A 22 25.44 -23.94 -6.80
C VAL A 22 23.93 -24.04 -7.02
N ILE A 23 23.45 -25.12 -7.64
CA ILE A 23 22.00 -25.33 -7.86
C ILE A 23 21.26 -25.42 -6.51
N SER A 24 21.82 -26.15 -5.55
CA SER A 24 21.26 -26.27 -4.20
C SER A 24 21.17 -24.90 -3.51
N PHE A 25 22.21 -24.07 -3.65
CA PHE A 25 22.25 -22.72 -3.11
C PHE A 25 21.21 -21.81 -3.76
N ILE A 26 21.10 -21.83 -5.09
CA ILE A 26 20.08 -21.06 -5.83
C ILE A 26 18.68 -21.42 -5.33
N GLY A 27 18.37 -22.72 -5.22
CA GLY A 27 17.07 -23.17 -4.71
C GLY A 27 16.77 -22.67 -3.29
N ARG A 28 17.76 -22.75 -2.40
CA ARG A 28 17.63 -22.29 -1.00
C ARG A 28 17.52 -20.78 -0.88
N PHE A 29 18.16 -20.03 -1.76
CA PHE A 29 18.15 -18.56 -1.73
C PHE A 29 16.88 -17.97 -2.38
N THR A 30 16.34 -18.63 -3.40
CA THR A 30 15.18 -18.16 -4.15
C THR A 30 13.91 -18.11 -3.29
N LEU A 31 13.72 -19.09 -2.41
CA LEU A 31 12.54 -19.16 -1.53
C LEU A 31 12.41 -17.93 -0.60
N PRO A 32 13.41 -17.58 0.25
CA PRO A 32 13.38 -16.35 1.04
C PRO A 32 13.15 -15.09 0.23
N CYS A 33 13.77 -15.00 -0.97
CA CYS A 33 13.59 -13.84 -1.85
C CYS A 33 12.14 -13.67 -2.30
N HIS A 34 11.44 -14.76 -2.65
CA HIS A 34 10.02 -14.72 -2.99
C HIS A 34 9.13 -14.31 -1.81
N PHE A 35 9.41 -14.80 -0.60
CA PHE A 35 8.68 -14.36 0.59
C PHE A 35 8.92 -12.88 0.88
N MET A 36 10.16 -12.42 0.76
CA MET A 36 10.51 -11.02 0.98
C MET A 36 9.84 -10.09 -0.06
N LEU A 37 9.75 -10.51 -1.32
CA LEU A 37 9.06 -9.77 -2.38
C LEU A 37 7.60 -9.45 -2.01
N ASN A 38 6.88 -10.38 -1.37
CA ASN A 38 5.48 -10.15 -0.98
C ASN A 38 5.32 -8.93 -0.04
N ASN A 39 6.29 -8.66 0.84
CA ASN A 39 6.24 -7.49 1.72
C ASN A 39 6.27 -6.17 0.93
N PHE A 40 7.01 -6.13 -0.19
CA PHE A 40 7.12 -4.93 -1.01
C PHE A 40 5.93 -4.74 -1.96
N VAL A 41 5.36 -5.84 -2.45
CA VAL A 41 4.25 -5.77 -3.42
C VAL A 41 2.89 -5.58 -2.71
N ALA A 42 2.76 -6.04 -1.47
CA ALA A 42 1.57 -5.86 -0.63
C ALA A 42 1.54 -4.55 0.17
N ALA A 43 2.50 -3.65 -0.03
CA ALA A 43 2.47 -2.33 0.60
C ALA A 43 1.16 -1.60 0.28
N VAL A 44 0.59 -0.95 1.29
CA VAL A 44 -0.60 -0.11 1.14
C VAL A 44 -0.13 1.31 0.84
N PRO A 45 -0.39 1.86 -0.36
CA PRO A 45 -0.04 3.24 -0.65
C PRO A 45 -0.90 4.19 0.18
N SER A 46 -0.43 5.43 0.35
CA SER A 46 -1.24 6.51 0.92
C SER A 46 -2.57 6.60 0.16
N HIS A 47 -3.67 6.69 0.90
CA HIS A 47 -5.02 6.72 0.36
C HIS A 47 -5.90 7.63 1.20
N HIS A 48 -7.07 7.95 0.67
CA HIS A 48 -8.12 8.67 1.36
C HIS A 48 -9.48 8.02 1.07
N CYS A 49 -10.51 8.35 1.86
CA CYS A 49 -11.87 7.93 1.57
C CYS A 49 -12.30 8.38 0.16
N ASP A 50 -13.07 7.55 -0.54
CA ASP A 50 -13.80 8.03 -1.72
C ASP A 50 -14.94 8.97 -1.28
N ILE A 51 -14.89 10.21 -1.75
CA ILE A 51 -15.84 11.28 -1.45
C ILE A 51 -16.79 11.57 -2.62
N SER A 52 -16.73 10.77 -3.69
CA SER A 52 -17.54 10.97 -4.89
C SER A 52 -19.05 10.85 -4.63
N SER A 53 -19.44 10.11 -3.58
CA SER A 53 -20.84 9.95 -3.18
C SER A 53 -21.45 11.17 -2.49
N LEU A 54 -20.62 12.08 -1.97
CA LEU A 54 -21.08 13.33 -1.36
C LEU A 54 -21.42 14.40 -2.42
N ASP A 55 -21.17 14.11 -3.69
CA ASP A 55 -21.42 15.01 -4.80
C ASP A 55 -22.89 14.97 -5.25
N ASP A 56 -23.77 15.53 -4.41
CA ASP A 56 -25.21 15.63 -4.66
C ASP A 56 -25.60 16.78 -5.62
N GLY A 57 -24.64 17.36 -6.36
CA GLY A 57 -24.87 18.51 -7.25
C GLY A 57 -25.13 19.85 -6.54
N GLY A 58 -24.94 19.89 -5.21
CA GLY A 58 -25.10 21.09 -4.37
C GLY A 58 -23.81 21.90 -4.23
N PHE A 59 -23.67 22.62 -3.11
CA PHE A 59 -22.48 23.44 -2.82
C PHE A 59 -21.18 22.63 -2.84
N PHE A 60 -21.20 21.37 -2.39
CA PHE A 60 -20.05 20.46 -2.47
C PHE A 60 -19.54 20.27 -3.90
N SER A 61 -20.45 20.25 -4.89
CA SER A 61 -20.10 20.09 -6.30
C SER A 61 -19.32 21.29 -6.87
N SER A 62 -19.55 22.47 -6.30
CA SER A 62 -18.91 23.72 -6.72
C SER A 62 -17.50 23.91 -6.17
N LEU A 63 -17.13 23.15 -5.14
CA LEU A 63 -15.80 23.20 -4.51
C LEU A 63 -14.74 22.52 -5.38
N SER A 64 -13.52 23.05 -5.33
CA SER A 64 -12.36 22.38 -5.93
C SER A 64 -12.05 21.06 -5.23
N GLN A 65 -11.35 20.16 -5.91
CA GLN A 65 -10.99 18.85 -5.34
C GLN A 65 -10.28 18.97 -3.99
N THR A 66 -9.38 19.95 -3.83
CA THR A 66 -8.65 20.17 -2.58
C THR A 66 -9.57 20.64 -1.46
N GLU A 67 -10.48 21.57 -1.76
CA GLU A 67 -11.46 22.06 -0.77
C GLU A 67 -12.42 20.94 -0.35
N ARG A 68 -12.87 20.11 -1.29
CA ARG A 68 -13.69 18.94 -1.00
C ARG A 68 -12.99 17.98 -0.03
N LEU A 69 -11.70 17.74 -0.20
CA LEU A 69 -10.91 16.90 0.72
C LEU A 69 -10.80 17.54 2.11
N ILE A 70 -10.55 18.86 2.20
CA ILE A 70 -10.43 19.57 3.48
C ILE A 70 -11.73 19.48 4.30
N VAL A 71 -12.89 19.62 3.66
CA VAL A 71 -14.17 19.59 4.37
C VAL A 71 -14.64 18.18 4.71
N SER A 72 -14.11 17.14 4.07
CA SER A 72 -14.61 15.76 4.21
C SER A 72 -13.67 14.85 4.98
N ILE A 73 -12.37 15.12 5.02
CA ILE A 73 -11.38 14.24 5.65
C ILE A 73 -10.67 14.99 6.78
N PRO A 74 -10.67 14.44 8.01
CA PRO A 74 -9.94 15.02 9.12
C PRO A 74 -8.42 14.98 8.86
N VAL A 75 -7.72 15.99 9.33
CA VAL A 75 -6.26 16.04 9.31
C VAL A 75 -5.74 15.45 10.63
N GLN A 76 -4.77 14.54 10.54
CA GLN A 76 -4.10 13.94 11.69
C GLN A 76 -3.10 14.92 12.32
N GLU A 77 -2.59 14.59 13.51
CA GLU A 77 -1.63 15.43 14.24
C GLU A 77 -0.34 15.71 13.45
N ASP A 78 0.01 14.80 12.52
CA ASP A 78 1.16 14.93 11.64
C ASP A 78 0.91 15.85 10.41
N GLY A 79 -0.28 16.42 10.29
CA GLY A 79 -0.69 17.27 9.17
C GLY A 79 -1.13 16.51 7.93
N THR A 80 -1.19 15.17 7.98
CA THR A 80 -1.64 14.36 6.84
C THR A 80 -3.14 14.06 6.93
N PRO A 81 -3.86 13.96 5.79
CA PRO A 81 -5.27 13.58 5.79
C PRO A 81 -5.42 12.14 6.31
N ALA A 82 -6.43 11.92 7.14
CA ALA A 82 -6.74 10.60 7.69
C ALA A 82 -6.99 9.61 6.54
N SER A 83 -6.24 8.51 6.56
CA SER A 83 -6.39 7.50 5.50
C SER A 83 -7.63 6.65 5.66
N CYS A 84 -8.13 6.45 6.91
CA CYS A 84 -9.16 5.48 7.26
C CYS A 84 -10.54 6.05 7.66
N GLN A 85 -10.64 7.37 7.78
CA GLN A 85 -11.78 8.05 8.41
C GLN A 85 -12.17 9.29 7.61
N MET A 86 -13.46 9.61 7.62
CA MET A 86 -14.03 10.86 7.09
C MET A 86 -14.94 11.49 8.13
N PHE A 87 -15.26 12.76 7.97
CA PHE A 87 -16.34 13.39 8.74
C PHE A 87 -17.69 12.76 8.36
N ALA A 88 -18.59 12.67 9.34
CA ALA A 88 -19.95 12.19 9.09
C ALA A 88 -20.71 13.09 8.09
N GLU A 89 -20.43 14.39 8.13
CA GLU A 89 -20.99 15.40 7.22
C GLU A 89 -19.87 16.37 6.79
N PRO A 90 -19.94 16.98 5.58
CA PRO A 90 -18.95 17.94 5.12
C PRO A 90 -18.86 19.20 6.01
N GLN A 91 -17.67 19.48 6.52
CA GLN A 91 -17.38 20.58 7.43
C GLN A 91 -16.88 21.83 6.68
N TYR A 92 -17.81 22.59 6.10
CA TYR A 92 -17.48 23.79 5.31
C TYR A 92 -16.77 24.89 6.10
N HIS A 93 -16.94 24.91 7.43
CA HIS A 93 -16.28 25.88 8.31
C HIS A 93 -14.75 25.75 8.29
N LEU A 94 -14.20 24.58 7.94
CA LEU A 94 -12.76 24.35 7.83
C LEU A 94 -12.11 25.18 6.71
N LEU A 95 -12.86 25.55 5.67
CA LEU A 95 -12.38 26.43 4.59
C LEU A 95 -12.10 27.86 5.07
N LEU A 96 -12.75 28.28 6.17
CA LEU A 96 -12.61 29.61 6.74
C LEU A 96 -11.48 29.68 7.78
N ASN A 97 -10.67 28.62 7.92
CA ASN A 97 -9.61 28.50 8.92
C ASN A 97 -10.10 28.77 10.35
N SER A 98 -11.37 28.48 10.64
CA SER A 98 -11.88 28.54 12.01
C SER A 98 -11.45 27.25 12.71
N SER A 99 -10.32 27.28 13.40
CA SER A 99 -9.89 26.24 14.33
C SER A 99 -10.76 26.26 15.61
N ASN A 100 -12.08 26.16 15.43
CA ASN A 100 -12.97 25.82 16.51
C ASN A 100 -12.85 24.30 16.69
N ILE A 101 -12.19 23.92 17.79
CA ILE A 101 -11.96 22.53 18.20
C ILE A 101 -13.29 21.98 18.73
N ILE A 102 -14.29 21.90 17.87
CA ILE A 102 -15.44 21.03 18.11
C ILE A 102 -14.97 19.66 17.67
N GLU A 103 -15.03 18.66 18.56
CA GLU A 103 -14.85 17.27 18.15
C GLU A 103 -15.93 16.94 17.12
N VAL A 104 -15.56 17.06 15.85
CA VAL A 104 -16.46 16.71 14.75
C VAL A 104 -16.53 15.19 14.69
N PRO A 105 -17.73 14.61 14.65
CA PRO A 105 -17.88 13.17 14.55
C PRO A 105 -17.26 12.64 13.26
N THR A 106 -16.32 11.71 13.40
CA THR A 106 -15.70 10.97 12.30
C THR A 106 -16.30 9.58 12.19
N VAL A 107 -16.47 9.10 10.96
CA VAL A 107 -16.97 7.76 10.63
C VAL A 107 -15.95 7.03 9.74
N PRO A 108 -15.93 5.68 9.74
CA PRO A 108 -15.17 4.93 8.74
C PRO A 108 -15.68 5.27 7.33
N CYS A 109 -14.79 5.20 6.33
CA CYS A 109 -15.17 5.54 4.96
C CYS A 109 -16.29 4.63 4.44
N GLN A 110 -17.35 5.24 3.93
CA GLN A 110 -18.55 4.52 3.51
C GLN A 110 -18.44 3.99 2.08
N ASN A 111 -17.69 4.68 1.22
CA ASN A 111 -17.64 4.43 -0.22
C ASN A 111 -16.31 3.82 -0.70
N GLY A 112 -15.50 3.32 0.22
CA GLY A 112 -14.18 2.75 -0.11
C GLY A 112 -13.08 3.79 -0.15
N TRP A 113 -12.04 3.52 -0.94
CA TRP A 113 -10.76 4.21 -0.87
C TRP A 113 -10.23 4.62 -2.24
N VAL A 114 -9.64 5.81 -2.31
CA VAL A 114 -8.87 6.27 -3.46
C VAL A 114 -7.40 6.34 -3.09
N TYR A 115 -6.58 5.54 -3.78
CA TYR A 115 -5.14 5.48 -3.57
C TYR A 115 -4.42 6.58 -4.35
N TYR A 116 -3.50 7.27 -3.68
CA TYR A 116 -2.57 8.19 -4.33
C TYR A 116 -1.50 7.41 -5.10
N ASN A 117 -1.20 7.89 -6.30
CA ASN A 117 -0.24 7.31 -7.24
C ASN A 117 1.14 8.00 -7.20
N THR A 118 1.43 8.71 -6.12
CA THR A 118 2.68 9.48 -5.90
C THR A 118 3.88 8.57 -5.64
N THR A 119 3.73 7.60 -4.74
CA THR A 119 4.82 6.67 -4.36
C THR A 119 4.85 5.42 -5.24
N PHE A 120 3.68 4.87 -5.57
CA PHE A 120 3.55 3.66 -6.38
C PHE A 120 2.49 3.87 -7.46
N LYS A 121 2.82 3.54 -8.73
CA LYS A 121 1.82 3.55 -9.82
C LYS A 121 0.69 2.53 -9.58
N SER A 122 1.06 1.37 -9.03
CA SER A 122 0.13 0.31 -8.62
C SER A 122 0.81 -0.63 -7.64
N THR A 123 0.09 -1.05 -6.61
CA THR A 123 0.43 -2.13 -5.69
C THR A 123 -0.57 -3.28 -5.84
N LEU A 124 -0.25 -4.49 -5.36
CA LEU A 124 -1.22 -5.61 -5.36
C LEU A 124 -2.51 -5.20 -4.64
N THR A 125 -2.40 -4.49 -3.52
CA THR A 125 -3.52 -3.96 -2.75
C THR A 125 -4.42 -3.05 -3.59
N SER A 126 -3.85 -2.08 -4.30
CA SER A 126 -4.61 -1.18 -5.18
C SER A 126 -5.29 -1.90 -6.36
N GLN A 127 -4.66 -2.95 -6.90
CA GLN A 127 -5.19 -3.70 -8.04
C GLN A 127 -6.32 -4.64 -7.65
N VAL A 128 -6.18 -5.32 -6.51
CA VAL A 128 -7.23 -6.20 -5.97
C VAL A 128 -8.46 -5.38 -5.62
N HIS A 129 -8.30 -4.21 -4.97
CA HIS A 129 -9.42 -3.32 -4.66
C HIS A 129 -10.18 -2.88 -5.92
N LYS A 130 -9.47 -2.37 -6.94
CA LYS A 130 -10.08 -1.97 -8.22
C LYS A 130 -10.84 -3.10 -8.91
N LYS A 131 -10.35 -4.34 -8.84
CA LYS A 131 -11.05 -5.50 -9.39
C LYS A 131 -12.32 -5.82 -8.61
N GLN A 132 -12.28 -5.66 -7.28
CA GLN A 132 -13.44 -5.88 -6.43
C GLN A 132 -14.55 -4.86 -6.69
N ASP A 133 -14.20 -3.59 -6.89
CA ASP A 133 -15.19 -2.55 -7.22
C ASP A 133 -15.84 -2.78 -8.59
N ARG A 134 -15.04 -3.19 -9.59
CA ARG A 134 -15.56 -3.55 -10.93
C ARG A 134 -16.54 -4.72 -10.90
N ASN A 135 -16.32 -5.72 -10.04
CA ASN A 135 -17.23 -6.87 -9.92
C ASN A 135 -18.52 -6.54 -9.15
N ARG A 136 -18.59 -5.36 -8.52
CA ARG A 136 -19.76 -4.91 -7.74
C ARG A 136 -20.71 -4.02 -8.56
N THR A 137 -20.27 -3.56 -9.72
CA THR A 137 -21.05 -2.79 -10.71
C THR A 137 -21.60 -3.70 -11.80
#